data_AF-A0A7U7G849-F1
#
_entry.id   AF-A0A7U7G849-F1
#
_cell.length_a   1.000
_cell.length_b   1.000
_cell.length_c   1.000
_cell.angle_alpha   90.00
_cell.angle_beta   90.00
_cell.angle_gamma   90.00
#
_symmetry.space_group_name_H-M   'P 1'
#
loop_
_entity.id
_entity.type
_entity.pdbx_description
1 polymer ?
#
loop_
_entity_poly.entity_id
_entity_poly.type
_entity_poly.pdbx_seq_one_letter_code
_entity_poly.pdbx_strand_id
1 'polypeptide(L)'
;MGYDKIAELCGQLSYRDKFRLAQLLIQVARKEEEEKKPDGRTPAIGDFHTIEYVAERLMKSKPAKKAALLNFIGAMFQFQGGISDEDKETIVSELQKKKWLNIDSNDRVSYKT
;
A
#
# COMPACT_ATOMS: atom_id res chain seq x y z
N MET A 1 -21.91 -25.88 1.49
CA MET A 1 -21.70 -25.30 2.83
C MET A 1 -22.26 -23.88 2.79
N GLY A 2 -23.18 -23.52 3.70
CA GLY A 2 -23.76 -22.17 3.75
C GLY A 2 -22.90 -21.20 4.56
N TYR A 3 -23.06 -19.90 4.32
CA TYR A 3 -22.35 -18.83 5.03
C TYR A 3 -22.43 -18.97 6.55
N ASP A 4 -23.63 -19.22 7.08
CA ASP A 4 -23.88 -19.30 8.51
C ASP A 4 -23.06 -20.42 9.18
N LYS A 5 -22.88 -21.55 8.48
CA LYS A 5 -22.10 -22.67 9.00
C LYS A 5 -20.61 -22.36 9.05
N ILE A 6 -20.11 -21.58 8.08
CA ILE A 6 -18.71 -21.13 8.07
C ILE A 6 -18.49 -20.10 9.18
N ALA A 7 -19.42 -19.17 9.38
CA ALA A 7 -19.34 -18.19 10.46
C ALA A 7 -19.29 -18.87 11.85
N GLU A 8 -20.12 -19.88 12.07
CA GLU A 8 -20.13 -20.69 13.29
C GLU A 8 -18.75 -21.36 13.53
N LEU A 9 -18.20 -22.02 12.52
CA LEU A 9 -16.89 -22.68 12.60
C LEU A 9 -15.75 -21.68 12.82
N CYS A 10 -15.78 -20.53 12.14
CA CYS A 10 -14.82 -19.45 12.36
C CYS A 10 -14.89 -18.90 13.80
N GLY A 11 -16.08 -18.93 14.43
CA GLY A 11 -16.26 -18.55 15.82
C GLY A 11 -15.44 -19.40 16.79
N GLN A 12 -15.25 -20.69 16.48
CA GLN A 12 -14.51 -21.66 17.28
C GLN A 12 -12.98 -21.53 17.16
N LEU A 13 -12.50 -20.77 16.18
CA LEU A 13 -11.07 -20.54 15.99
C LEU A 13 -10.46 -19.71 17.14
N SER A 14 -9.19 -19.98 17.41
CA SER A 14 -8.40 -19.13 18.30
C SER A 14 -8.30 -17.70 17.75
N TYR A 15 -8.03 -16.73 18.62
CA TYR A 15 -7.83 -15.33 18.21
C TYR A 15 -6.83 -15.22 17.06
N ARG A 16 -5.68 -15.91 17.13
CA ARG A 16 -4.65 -15.86 16.07
C ARG A 16 -5.11 -16.53 14.78
N ASP A 17 -5.81 -17.65 14.88
CA ASP A 17 -6.28 -18.37 13.69
C ASP A 17 -7.36 -17.59 12.94
N LYS A 18 -8.18 -16.78 13.65
CA LYS A 18 -9.12 -15.85 13.02
C LYS A 18 -8.39 -14.83 12.13
N PHE A 19 -7.31 -14.21 12.62
CA PHE A 19 -6.51 -13.29 11.80
C PHE A 19 -5.83 -14.00 10.63
N ARG A 20 -5.28 -15.19 10.85
CA ARG A 20 -4.63 -15.97 9.81
C ARG A 20 -5.61 -16.37 8.70
N LEU A 21 -6.81 -16.80 9.07
CA LEU A 21 -7.85 -17.14 8.11
C LEU A 21 -8.34 -15.90 7.34
N ALA A 22 -8.55 -14.77 8.00
CA ALA A 22 -8.92 -13.52 7.33
C ALA A 22 -7.88 -13.11 6.29
N GLN A 23 -6.59 -13.17 6.64
CA GLN A 23 -5.49 -12.89 5.70
C GLN A 23 -5.50 -13.84 4.50
N LEU A 24 -5.69 -15.14 4.74
CA LEU A 24 -5.78 -16.13 3.67
C LEU A 24 -6.95 -15.85 2.72
N LEU A 25 -8.14 -15.54 3.27
CA LEU A 25 -9.33 -15.24 2.46
C LEU A 25 -9.12 -14.00 1.58
N ILE A 26 -8.47 -12.95 2.12
CA ILE A 26 -8.11 -11.76 1.35
C ILE A 26 -7.14 -12.12 0.20
N GLN A 27 -6.13 -12.96 0.47
CA GLN A 27 -5.17 -13.39 -0.55
C GLN A 27 -5.83 -14.21 -1.66
N VAL A 28 -6.71 -15.14 -1.30
CA VAL A 28 -7.45 -15.97 -2.27
C VAL A 28 -8.38 -15.10 -3.11
N ALA A 29 -9.14 -14.20 -2.49
CA ALA A 29 -10.03 -13.29 -3.21
C ALA A 29 -9.28 -12.40 -4.21
N ARG A 30 -8.11 -11.86 -3.83
CA ARG A 30 -7.25 -11.09 -4.74
C ARG A 30 -6.77 -11.92 -5.92
N LYS A 31 -6.36 -13.16 -5.69
CA LYS A 31 -5.91 -14.06 -6.77
C LYS A 31 -7.07 -14.38 -7.73
N GLU A 32 -8.26 -14.66 -7.21
CA GLU A 32 -9.44 -14.88 -8.05
C GLU A 32 -9.84 -13.63 -8.86
N GLU A 33 -9.68 -12.45 -8.27
CA GLU A 33 -9.90 -11.17 -8.97
C GLU A 33 -8.88 -10.99 -10.11
N GLU A 34 -7.60 -11.28 -9.88
CA GLU A 34 -6.56 -11.26 -10.92
C GLU A 34 -6.85 -12.25 -12.05
N GLU A 35 -7.29 -13.48 -11.74
CA GLU A 35 -7.65 -14.50 -12.74
C GLU A 35 -8.88 -14.09 -13.57
N LYS A 36 -9.84 -13.39 -12.96
CA LYS A 36 -11.07 -12.93 -13.62
C LYS A 36 -10.88 -11.62 -14.39
N LYS A 37 -9.84 -10.84 -14.07
CA LYS A 37 -9.58 -9.52 -14.66
C LYS A 37 -8.06 -9.31 -14.89
N PRO A 38 -7.51 -9.88 -15.98
CA PRO A 38 -6.06 -9.80 -16.26
C PRO A 38 -5.58 -8.37 -16.55
N ASP A 39 -6.48 -7.49 -17.01
CA ASP A 39 -6.21 -6.06 -17.23
C ASP A 39 -6.72 -5.23 -16.04
N GLY A 40 -5.84 -4.99 -15.08
CA GLY A 40 -6.14 -4.08 -13.98
C GLY A 40 -5.35 -4.28 -12.70
N ARG A 41 -4.04 -4.51 -12.78
CA ARG A 41 -3.16 -4.12 -11.65
C ARG A 41 -3.08 -2.60 -11.60
N THR A 42 -4.16 -1.96 -11.16
CA THR A 42 -3.99 -0.76 -10.36
C THR A 42 -3.65 -1.27 -8.98
N PRO A 43 -2.39 -1.19 -8.49
CA PRO A 43 -2.18 -1.27 -7.06
C PRO A 43 -3.18 -0.31 -6.43
N ALA A 44 -3.89 -0.73 -5.39
CA ALA A 44 -4.83 0.14 -4.68
C ALA A 44 -4.04 1.29 -4.02
N ILE A 45 -3.62 2.26 -4.84
CA ILE A 45 -3.08 3.55 -4.46
C ILE A 45 -4.28 4.31 -3.95
N GLY A 46 -4.57 4.11 -2.67
CA GLY A 46 -5.82 4.54 -2.08
C GLY A 46 -6.08 3.94 -0.72
N ASP A 47 -5.45 2.80 -0.38
CA ASP A 47 -5.49 2.33 1.00
C ASP A 47 -4.78 3.35 1.88
N PHE A 48 -5.54 3.94 2.81
CA PHE A 48 -5.07 4.94 3.76
C PHE A 48 -3.82 4.44 4.52
N HIS A 49 -3.77 3.14 4.79
CA HIS A 49 -2.65 2.42 5.37
C HIS A 49 -1.38 2.44 4.50
N THR A 50 -1.50 2.44 3.17
CA THR A 50 -0.35 2.49 2.24
C THR A 50 0.30 3.86 2.26
N ILE A 51 -0.49 4.94 2.30
CA ILE A 51 0.05 6.32 2.35
C ILE A 51 0.67 6.63 3.71
N GLU A 52 0.05 6.19 4.82
CA GLU A 52 0.63 6.35 6.16
C GLU A 52 1.92 5.54 6.33
N TYR A 53 1.95 4.30 5.84
CA TYR A 53 3.16 3.47 5.81
C TYR A 53 4.30 4.14 5.04
N VAL A 54 4.01 4.69 3.85
CA VAL A 54 4.99 5.43 3.06
C VAL A 54 5.45 6.69 3.80
N ALA A 55 4.54 7.46 4.39
CA ALA A 55 4.86 8.67 5.14
C ALA A 55 5.80 8.39 6.33
N GLU A 56 5.50 7.38 7.16
CA GLU A 56 6.34 7.02 8.30
C GLU A 56 7.77 6.64 7.89
N ARG A 57 7.91 5.91 6.78
CA ARG A 57 9.21 5.47 6.26
C ARG A 57 9.99 6.64 5.65
N LEU A 58 9.30 7.55 4.97
CA LEU A 58 9.89 8.78 4.45
C LEU A 58 10.35 9.72 5.57
N MET A 59 9.62 9.81 6.68
CA MET A 59 10.06 10.59 7.84
C MET A 59 11.34 10.06 8.49
N LYS A 60 11.63 8.76 8.34
CA LYS A 60 12.89 8.15 8.79
C LYS A 60 14.04 8.36 7.81
N SER A 61 13.80 8.12 6.52
CA SER A 61 14.86 8.20 5.49
C SER A 61 15.13 9.61 4.97
N LYS A 62 14.14 10.52 5.05
CA LYS A 62 14.14 11.92 4.60
C LYS A 62 14.92 12.17 3.29
N PRO A 63 14.59 11.50 2.17
CA PRO A 63 15.25 11.78 0.90
C PRO A 63 15.06 13.25 0.50
N ALA A 64 16.17 13.95 0.23
CA ALA A 64 16.18 15.40 0.02
C ALA A 64 15.88 15.84 -1.43
N LYS A 65 15.87 14.91 -2.40
CA LYS A 65 15.66 15.16 -3.82
C LYS A 65 14.49 14.34 -4.36
N LYS A 66 13.71 14.88 -5.31
CA LYS A 66 12.57 14.19 -5.93
C LYS A 66 12.95 12.83 -6.54
N ALA A 67 14.06 12.75 -7.28
CA ALA A 67 14.53 11.48 -7.85
C ALA A 67 14.83 10.42 -6.77
N ALA A 68 15.43 10.83 -5.64
CA ALA A 68 15.70 9.94 -4.52
C ALA A 68 14.41 9.50 -3.82
N LEU A 69 13.42 10.41 -3.73
CA LEU A 69 12.09 10.10 -3.20
C LEU A 69 11.38 9.05 -4.07
N LEU A 70 11.35 9.22 -5.39
CA LEU A 70 10.73 8.26 -6.31
C LEU A 70 11.42 6.89 -6.27
N ASN A 71 12.76 6.86 -6.24
CA ASN A 71 13.51 5.63 -6.10
C ASN A 71 13.24 4.94 -4.75
N PHE A 72 13.14 5.71 -3.67
CA PHE A 72 12.81 5.19 -2.36
C PHE A 72 11.40 4.57 -2.34
N ILE A 73 10.40 5.28 -2.87
CA ILE A 73 9.04 4.77 -3.00
C ILE A 73 9.05 3.48 -3.85
N GLY A 74 9.74 3.47 -4.99
CA GLY A 74 9.89 2.28 -5.82
C GLY A 74 10.47 1.07 -5.06
N ALA A 75 11.52 1.29 -4.27
CA ALA A 75 12.13 0.26 -3.44
C ALA A 75 11.18 -0.28 -2.34
N MET A 76 10.25 0.55 -1.83
CA MET A 76 9.26 0.12 -0.84
C MET A 76 8.28 -0.91 -1.40
N PHE A 77 7.97 -0.85 -2.70
CA PHE A 77 7.04 -1.76 -3.37
C PHE A 77 7.74 -2.88 -4.16
N GLN A 78 9.08 -2.93 -4.17
CA GLN A 78 9.83 -3.94 -4.93
C GLN A 78 9.48 -5.38 -4.53
N PHE A 79 9.23 -5.64 -3.24
CA PHE A 79 8.82 -6.96 -2.75
C PHE A 79 7.33 -7.28 -2.97
N GLN A 80 6.54 -6.32 -3.46
CA GLN A 80 5.11 -6.46 -3.73
C GLN A 80 4.80 -6.54 -5.24
N GLY A 81 5.83 -6.73 -6.08
CA GLY A 81 5.69 -6.79 -7.53
C GLY A 81 6.12 -5.51 -8.26
N GLY A 82 6.66 -4.53 -7.54
CA GLY A 82 7.06 -3.24 -8.10
C GLY A 82 5.89 -2.29 -8.27
N ILE A 83 6.20 -1.06 -8.65
CA ILE A 83 5.24 0.03 -8.83
C ILE A 83 5.66 0.85 -10.05
N SER A 84 4.69 1.27 -10.87
CA SER A 84 4.95 2.08 -12.07
C SER A 84 5.42 3.49 -11.68
N ASP A 85 6.01 4.23 -12.61
CA ASP A 85 6.45 5.60 -12.34
C ASP A 85 5.26 6.57 -12.15
N GLU A 86 4.16 6.34 -12.87
CA GLU A 86 2.89 7.07 -12.74
C GLU A 86 2.28 6.90 -11.34
N ASP A 87 2.34 5.68 -10.83
CA ASP A 87 1.85 5.33 -9.50
C ASP A 87 2.71 5.96 -8.39
N LYS A 88 4.04 6.01 -8.56
CA LYS A 88 4.94 6.71 -7.62
C LYS A 88 4.58 8.19 -7.55
N GLU A 89 4.34 8.83 -8.68
CA GLU A 89 3.98 10.25 -8.74
C GLU A 89 2.60 10.51 -8.10
N THR A 90 1.67 9.56 -8.25
CA THR A 90 0.37 9.60 -7.57
C THR A 90 0.51 9.54 -6.05
N ILE A 91 1.36 8.64 -5.54
CA ILE A 91 1.67 8.56 -4.09
C ILE A 91 2.29 9.87 -3.59
N VAL A 92 3.23 10.45 -4.35
CA VAL A 92 3.85 11.75 -4.00
C VAL A 92 2.79 12.84 -3.94
N SER A 93 1.86 12.88 -4.89
CA SER A 93 0.78 13.85 -4.94
C SER A 93 -0.16 13.72 -3.74
N GLU A 94 -0.51 12.49 -3.34
CA GLU A 94 -1.32 12.23 -2.14
C GLU A 94 -0.60 12.64 -0.84
N LEU A 95 0.72 12.41 -0.75
CA LEU A 95 1.54 12.85 0.39
C LEU A 95 1.62 14.38 0.49
N GLN A 96 1.68 15.08 -0.65
CA GLN A 96 1.61 16.54 -0.71
C GLN A 96 0.22 17.06 -0.28
N LYS A 97 -0.86 16.48 -0.79
CA LYS A 97 -2.24 16.84 -0.39
C LYS A 97 -2.45 16.69 1.11
N LYS A 98 -1.95 15.59 1.70
CA LYS A 98 -1.99 15.33 3.14
C LYS A 98 -0.96 16.14 3.95
N LYS A 99 -0.15 16.98 3.29
CA LYS A 99 0.84 17.89 3.90
C LYS A 99 1.96 17.18 4.66
N TRP A 100 2.33 15.95 4.28
CA TRP A 100 3.48 15.24 4.84
C TRP A 100 4.81 15.75 4.30
N LEU A 101 4.82 16.12 3.01
CA LEU A 101 6.00 16.64 2.33
C LEU A 101 5.62 17.76 1.37
N ASN A 102 6.60 18.59 1.02
CA ASN A 102 6.53 19.60 -0.02
C ASN A 102 7.72 19.45 -0.97
N ILE A 103 7.52 19.71 -2.26
CA ILE A 103 8.59 19.68 -3.26
C ILE A 103 8.69 21.07 -3.87
N ASP A 104 9.88 21.68 -3.76
CA ASP A 104 10.16 22.98 -4.35
C ASP A 104 10.52 22.86 -5.85
N SER A 105 10.47 23.99 -6.55
CA SER A 105 10.89 24.22 -7.93
C SER A 105 12.30 23.72 -8.28
N ASN A 106 13.17 23.53 -7.28
CA ASN A 106 14.51 22.93 -7.42
C ASN A 106 14.55 21.40 -7.14
N ASP A 107 13.41 20.70 -7.24
CA ASP A 107 13.26 19.27 -6.92
C ASP A 107 13.70 18.88 -5.50
N ARG A 108 13.72 19.86 -4.59
CA ARG A 108 14.08 19.65 -3.18
C ARG A 108 12.86 19.27 -2.38
N VAL A 109 12.97 18.18 -1.62
CA VAL A 109 11.89 17.66 -0.77
C VAL A 109 12.07 18.16 0.65
N SER A 110 11.03 18.80 1.19
CA SER A 110 10.95 19.27 2.57
C SER A 110 9.86 18.49 3.30
N TYR A 111 10.17 17.96 4.48
CA TYR A 111 9.24 17.18 5.29
C TYR A 111 8.62 18.07 6.36
N LYS A 112 7.31 17.94 6.56
CA LYS A 112 6.64 18.63 7.66
C LYS A 112 7.01 17.92 8.96
N THR A 113 7.54 18.66 9.92
CA THR A 113 7.86 18.16 11.26
C THR A 113 6.64 18.28 12.15
#